data_AF-F0ZEP7-F1
#
_entry.id   AF-F0ZEP7-F1
#
_cell.length_a   1.000
_cell.length_b   1.000
_cell.length_c   1.000
_cell.angle_alpha   90.00
_cell.angle_beta   90.00
_cell.angle_gamma   90.00
#
_symmetry.space_group_name_H-M   'P 1'
#
loop_
_entity.id
_entity.type
_entity.pdbx_description
1 polymer ?
#
loop_
_entity_poly.entity_id
_entity_poly.type
_entity_poly.pdbx_seq_one_letter_code
_entity_poly.pdbx_strand_id
1 'polypeptide(L)'
;MIKKTLFLILIVLSLLFINNVESKSAEEKALDIIDRYRDIARYTFFTTDGHLERYPEGFCGGTPIDDCQWNEYIEAIILLSAITLIIAAITLVFGIIFWIFRCICFGGLKPSHGCMCPGPKYDPDIGEGYRTGRVWILKILVFVFVAGCVAVFITSLKGNSNTTTSINDLSDTVLNKTSTTLDQLNDIATDLNNTKYESFSDIQSVRQQLEGVIQDGQNIQSDGEDISKNAKDVNNIRTKIIVIGLVFCMVAAGLLAIAALFNLPKLARYCAILMVLLIPFMWIVFSVHYPINSVIADVCVSYNSTGFDQFSNFSNPIISQVFDSCKNESNTISVFVKVDDLVTEMIQNGTKVSCDKISNVCDKKYPKIIDPAVPPAGPASYTLNNIIDCPSQECNSPETLGFYMNSTIHDFQFQCINPDSDCGVTTACQGDLTDPAKLGVTWSTCNYKDVAGVSACGTSCLNTEVRGVASEISTLYNTFDDLQNLWSQKVQPLIKCSNLIPFVEDVQDIVCIEAVTSLDLMIAPTAIFAILLTGLGIMGILGSKRFNGKFVSSRRESA
;
A
#
# COMPACT_ATOMS: atom_id res chain seq x y z
N MET A 1 -50.04 20.47 27.04
CA MET A 1 -49.67 19.04 27.17
C MET A 1 -49.27 18.44 25.83
N ILE A 2 -50.13 18.44 24.81
CA ILE A 2 -49.91 17.85 23.46
C ILE A 2 -48.56 18.26 22.81
N LYS A 3 -48.13 19.52 22.95
CA LYS A 3 -46.86 20.01 22.37
C LYS A 3 -45.60 19.39 23.01
N LYS A 4 -45.62 19.07 24.30
CA LYS A 4 -44.48 18.43 24.97
C LYS A 4 -44.41 16.94 24.62
N THR A 5 -45.58 16.30 24.50
CA THR A 5 -45.70 14.89 24.13
C THR A 5 -45.24 14.64 22.69
N LEU A 6 -45.60 15.50 21.72
CA LEU A 6 -45.17 15.35 20.33
C LEU A 6 -43.65 15.50 20.15
N PHE A 7 -43.04 16.44 20.88
CA PHE A 7 -41.59 16.65 20.87
C PHE A 7 -40.83 15.47 21.49
N LEU A 8 -41.36 14.93 22.60
CA LEU A 8 -40.79 13.73 23.24
C LEU A 8 -40.91 12.50 22.34
N ILE A 9 -42.05 12.33 21.65
CA ILE A 9 -42.27 11.23 20.69
C ILE A 9 -41.31 11.33 19.51
N LEU A 10 -41.05 12.53 18.97
CA LEU A 10 -40.07 12.74 17.90
C LEU A 10 -38.65 12.41 18.35
N ILE A 11 -38.25 12.81 19.56
CA ILE A 11 -36.93 12.46 20.11
C ILE A 11 -36.81 10.95 20.32
N VAL A 12 -37.84 10.32 20.90
CA VAL A 12 -37.87 8.86 21.14
C VAL A 12 -37.85 8.10 19.81
N LEU A 13 -38.61 8.52 18.80
CA LEU A 13 -38.58 7.90 17.47
C LEU A 13 -37.22 8.09 16.79
N SER A 14 -36.59 9.26 16.89
CA SER A 14 -35.23 9.47 16.38
C SER A 14 -34.20 8.61 17.10
N LEU A 15 -34.30 8.45 18.43
CA LEU A 15 -33.41 7.59 19.21
C LEU A 15 -33.63 6.10 18.91
N LEU A 16 -34.88 5.68 18.71
CA LEU A 16 -35.22 4.31 18.30
C LEU A 16 -34.75 4.00 16.87
N PHE A 17 -34.79 4.99 15.97
CA PHE A 17 -34.28 4.83 14.61
C PHE A 17 -32.75 4.73 14.57
N ILE A 18 -32.05 5.40 15.51
CA ILE A 18 -30.59 5.31 15.66
C ILE A 18 -30.18 3.94 16.24
N ASN A 19 -30.97 3.37 17.15
CA ASN A 19 -30.62 2.11 17.84
C ASN A 19 -30.95 0.83 17.06
N ASN A 20 -31.78 0.90 16.00
CA ASN A 20 -32.17 -0.26 15.20
C ASN A 20 -31.37 -0.45 13.90
N VAL A 21 -30.27 0.29 13.72
CA VAL A 21 -29.36 0.04 12.60
C VAL A 21 -28.45 -1.11 13.02
N GLU A 22 -28.78 -2.33 12.58
CA GLU A 22 -27.84 -3.45 12.63
C GLU A 22 -26.52 -2.98 12.03
N SER A 23 -25.44 -3.02 12.83
CA SER A 23 -24.12 -2.66 12.34
C SER A 23 -23.64 -3.79 11.44
N LYS A 24 -23.87 -3.65 10.13
CA LYS A 24 -23.11 -4.39 9.12
C LYS A 24 -21.61 -4.29 9.44
N SER A 25 -20.84 -5.33 9.14
CA SER A 25 -19.38 -5.24 9.25
C SER A 25 -18.87 -4.08 8.37
N ALA A 26 -17.70 -3.51 8.71
CA ALA A 26 -17.11 -2.44 7.93
C ALA A 26 -16.89 -2.86 6.46
N GLU A 27 -16.51 -4.12 6.26
CA GLU A 27 -16.38 -4.78 4.95
C GLU A 27 -17.69 -4.83 4.17
N GLU A 28 -18.77 -5.33 4.77
CA GLU A 28 -20.07 -5.44 4.06
C GLU A 28 -20.60 -4.04 3.67
N LYS A 29 -20.38 -3.05 4.53
CA LYS A 29 -20.72 -1.65 4.22
C LYS A 29 -19.86 -1.11 3.08
N ALA A 30 -18.56 -1.39 3.09
CA ALA A 30 -17.65 -0.97 2.03
C ALA A 30 -18.04 -1.60 0.69
N LEU A 31 -18.34 -2.90 0.66
CA LEU A 31 -18.80 -3.62 -0.53
C LEU A 31 -20.09 -3.03 -1.12
N ASP A 32 -21.09 -2.73 -0.29
CA ASP A 32 -22.32 -2.08 -0.74
C ASP A 32 -22.07 -0.70 -1.37
N ILE A 33 -21.11 0.06 -0.82
CA ILE A 33 -20.70 1.34 -1.40
C ILE A 33 -20.00 1.11 -2.74
N ILE A 34 -19.03 0.19 -2.79
CA ILE A 34 -18.26 -0.12 -4.00
C ILE A 34 -19.19 -0.55 -5.14
N ASP A 35 -20.10 -1.50 -4.90
CA ASP A 35 -21.06 -1.98 -5.90
C ASP A 35 -21.93 -0.84 -6.44
N ARG A 36 -22.37 0.06 -5.56
CA ARG A 36 -23.20 1.21 -5.95
C ARG A 36 -22.46 2.20 -6.85
N TYR A 37 -21.17 2.40 -6.64
CA TYR A 37 -20.36 3.31 -7.46
C TYR A 37 -19.85 2.63 -8.75
N ARG A 38 -19.67 1.31 -8.74
CA ARG A 38 -19.33 0.51 -9.92
C ARG A 38 -20.41 0.60 -11.00
N ASP A 39 -21.67 0.45 -10.60
CA ASP A 39 -22.79 0.35 -11.54
C ASP A 39 -23.20 1.72 -12.16
N ILE A 40 -22.46 2.79 -11.84
CA ILE A 40 -22.69 4.12 -12.40
C ILE A 40 -22.12 4.17 -13.82
N ALA A 41 -22.99 4.29 -14.81
CA ALA A 41 -22.58 4.48 -16.20
C ALA A 41 -21.77 5.77 -16.36
N ARG A 42 -20.58 5.67 -16.96
CA ARG A 42 -19.69 6.78 -17.26
C ARG A 42 -19.67 7.05 -18.74
N TYR A 43 -19.40 8.30 -19.10
CA TYR A 43 -19.45 8.74 -20.48
C TYR A 43 -18.28 9.66 -20.80
N THR A 44 -17.79 9.60 -22.02
CA THR A 44 -16.86 10.56 -22.62
C THR A 44 -17.58 11.36 -23.69
N PHE A 45 -17.06 12.56 -23.97
CA PHE A 45 -17.62 13.51 -24.94
C PHE A 45 -16.52 14.31 -25.65
N PHE A 46 -15.53 14.82 -24.91
CA PHE A 46 -14.46 15.67 -25.43
C PHE A 46 -13.37 14.87 -26.14
N THR A 47 -13.02 13.70 -25.61
CA THR A 47 -12.09 12.74 -26.24
C THR A 47 -12.70 12.02 -27.45
N THR A 48 -14.01 12.09 -27.62
CA THR A 48 -14.80 11.43 -28.67
C THR A 48 -15.38 12.44 -29.66
N ASP A 49 -14.67 13.53 -29.93
CA ASP A 49 -15.03 14.56 -30.93
C ASP A 49 -16.46 15.15 -30.78
N GLY A 50 -16.97 15.21 -29.55
CA GLY A 50 -18.32 15.71 -29.25
C GLY A 50 -19.43 14.65 -29.37
N HIS A 51 -19.08 13.37 -29.39
CA HIS A 51 -20.03 12.27 -29.33
C HIS A 51 -20.10 11.70 -27.90
N LEU A 52 -21.30 11.60 -27.33
CA LEU A 52 -21.46 11.00 -26.02
C LEU A 52 -21.32 9.48 -26.14
N GLU A 53 -20.18 8.94 -25.72
CA GLU A 53 -19.88 7.51 -25.75
C GLU A 53 -19.79 6.96 -24.33
N ARG A 54 -20.22 5.71 -24.13
CA ARG A 54 -20.14 5.06 -22.82
C ARG A 54 -18.71 4.57 -22.60
N TYR A 55 -18.10 5.02 -21.51
CA TYR A 55 -16.79 4.51 -21.09
C TYR A 55 -16.95 3.11 -20.48
N PRO A 56 -16.05 2.14 -20.76
CA PRO A 56 -16.12 0.80 -20.18
C PRO A 56 -16.04 0.81 -18.65
N GLU A 57 -16.60 -0.22 -18.02
CA GLU A 57 -16.64 -0.32 -16.55
C GLU A 57 -15.26 -0.68 -15.96
N GLY A 58 -15.03 -0.27 -14.71
CA GLY A 58 -13.82 -0.57 -13.96
C GLY A 58 -12.68 0.42 -14.15
N PHE A 59 -11.60 0.20 -13.41
CA PHE A 59 -10.40 1.04 -13.45
C PHE A 59 -9.78 0.97 -14.84
N CYS A 60 -9.55 2.11 -15.48
CA CYS A 60 -9.06 2.17 -16.87
C CYS A 60 -9.92 1.38 -17.86
N GLY A 61 -11.22 1.16 -17.58
CA GLY A 61 -12.08 0.37 -18.45
C GLY A 61 -11.73 -1.12 -18.51
N GLY A 62 -10.96 -1.61 -17.53
CA GLY A 62 -10.49 -2.99 -17.43
C GLY A 62 -9.27 -3.32 -18.27
N THR A 63 -8.65 -2.34 -18.94
CA THR A 63 -7.39 -2.54 -19.67
C THR A 63 -6.18 -2.49 -18.72
N PRO A 64 -5.05 -3.14 -19.07
CA PRO A 64 -3.77 -2.94 -18.40
C PRO A 64 -3.42 -1.46 -18.22
N ILE A 65 -2.69 -1.12 -17.16
CA ILE A 65 -2.28 0.27 -16.87
C ILE A 65 -1.51 0.89 -18.04
N ASP A 66 -0.67 0.10 -18.70
CA ASP A 66 0.16 0.55 -19.83
C ASP A 66 -0.68 0.88 -21.08
N ASP A 67 -1.85 0.25 -21.22
CA ASP A 67 -2.81 0.49 -22.30
C ASP A 67 -3.95 1.43 -21.86
N CYS A 68 -3.87 1.98 -20.65
CA CYS A 68 -4.94 2.82 -20.10
C CYS A 68 -5.06 4.12 -20.89
N GLN A 69 -6.26 4.33 -21.42
CA GLN A 69 -6.73 5.56 -22.02
C GLN A 69 -7.01 6.62 -20.94
N TRP A 70 -5.93 7.15 -20.34
CA TRP A 70 -6.00 8.03 -19.16
C TRP A 70 -6.85 9.28 -19.39
N ASN A 71 -6.81 9.85 -20.60
CA ASN A 71 -7.58 11.05 -20.92
C ASN A 71 -9.08 10.74 -20.93
N GLU A 72 -9.48 9.66 -21.59
CA GLU A 72 -10.84 9.17 -21.66
C GLU A 72 -11.36 8.79 -20.26
N TYR A 73 -10.55 8.07 -19.47
CA TYR A 73 -10.90 7.69 -18.10
C TYR A 73 -11.10 8.90 -17.18
N ILE A 74 -10.15 9.83 -17.17
CA ILE A 74 -10.22 11.05 -16.35
C ILE A 74 -11.42 11.90 -16.77
N GLU A 75 -11.66 12.02 -18.08
CA GLU A 75 -12.83 12.73 -18.59
C GLU A 75 -14.13 12.08 -18.10
N ALA A 76 -14.24 10.75 -18.21
CA ALA A 76 -15.40 9.99 -17.78
C ALA A 76 -15.69 10.16 -16.29
N ILE A 77 -14.64 10.20 -15.45
CA ILE A 77 -14.73 10.47 -14.02
C ILE A 77 -15.16 11.92 -13.75
N ILE A 78 -14.54 12.91 -14.40
CA ILE A 78 -14.86 14.32 -14.21
C ILE A 78 -16.30 14.62 -14.63
N LEU A 79 -16.80 13.99 -15.70
CA LEU A 79 -18.17 14.17 -16.17
C LEU A 79 -19.23 13.70 -15.15
N LEU A 80 -18.90 12.78 -14.23
CA LEU A 80 -19.78 12.45 -13.10
C LEU A 80 -20.07 13.67 -12.21
N SER A 81 -19.11 14.59 -12.12
CA SER A 81 -19.25 15.83 -11.34
C SER A 81 -20.06 16.91 -12.08
N ALA A 82 -20.17 16.83 -13.41
CA ALA A 82 -20.72 17.89 -14.25
C ALA A 82 -22.18 18.25 -13.88
N ILE A 83 -23.01 17.25 -13.60
CA ILE A 83 -24.42 17.47 -13.17
C ILE A 83 -24.47 18.31 -11.90
N THR A 84 -23.58 18.03 -10.94
CA THR A 84 -23.56 18.72 -9.65
C THR A 84 -23.00 20.15 -9.77
N LEU A 85 -22.03 20.38 -10.67
CA LEU A 85 -21.58 21.73 -11.03
C LEU A 85 -22.67 22.54 -11.73
N ILE A 86 -23.45 21.90 -12.61
CA ILE A 86 -24.61 22.54 -13.24
C ILE A 86 -25.64 22.93 -12.16
N ILE A 87 -25.92 22.05 -11.18
CA ILE A 87 -26.78 22.39 -10.04
C ILE A 87 -26.20 23.56 -9.24
N ALA A 88 -24.89 23.60 -8.98
CA ALA A 88 -24.24 24.72 -8.31
C ALA A 88 -24.42 26.03 -9.09
N ALA A 89 -24.20 26.02 -10.40
CA ALA A 89 -24.38 27.19 -11.26
C ALA A 89 -25.84 27.66 -11.31
N ILE A 90 -26.79 26.73 -11.48
CA ILE A 90 -28.23 27.00 -11.45
C ILE A 90 -28.62 27.61 -10.11
N THR A 91 -28.23 27.01 -8.99
CA THR A 91 -28.59 27.52 -7.66
C THR A 91 -28.02 28.92 -7.39
N LEU A 92 -26.81 29.22 -7.87
CA LEU A 92 -26.23 30.56 -7.79
C LEU A 92 -27.01 31.58 -8.64
N VAL A 93 -27.21 31.29 -9.93
CA VAL A 93 -27.88 32.20 -10.87
C VAL A 93 -29.34 32.42 -10.45
N PHE A 94 -30.09 31.35 -10.19
CA PHE A 94 -31.46 31.45 -9.69
C PHE A 94 -31.51 32.11 -8.32
N GLY A 95 -30.55 31.87 -7.43
CA GLY A 95 -30.47 32.54 -6.14
C GLY A 95 -30.35 34.06 -6.28
N ILE A 96 -29.47 34.53 -7.17
CA ILE A 96 -29.28 35.96 -7.47
C ILE A 96 -30.54 36.55 -8.11
N ILE A 97 -31.05 35.92 -9.17
CA ILE A 97 -32.27 36.37 -9.87
C ILE A 97 -33.43 36.44 -8.89
N PHE A 98 -33.68 35.36 -8.15
CA PHE A 98 -34.74 35.29 -7.17
C PHE A 98 -34.61 36.41 -6.13
N TRP A 99 -33.40 36.67 -5.63
CA TRP A 99 -33.17 37.76 -4.68
C TRP A 99 -33.47 39.15 -5.26
N ILE A 100 -33.01 39.43 -6.48
CA ILE A 100 -33.27 40.70 -7.18
C ILE A 100 -34.78 40.89 -7.41
N PHE A 101 -35.45 39.90 -7.99
CA PHE A 101 -36.90 39.95 -8.25
C PHE A 101 -37.71 40.05 -6.95
N ARG A 102 -37.29 39.38 -5.88
CA ARG A 102 -37.94 39.46 -4.57
C ARG A 102 -37.81 40.85 -3.95
N CYS A 103 -36.64 41.47 -4.08
CA CYS A 103 -36.36 42.80 -3.51
C CYS A 103 -37.05 43.93 -4.30
N ILE A 104 -37.10 43.82 -5.64
CA ILE A 104 -37.58 44.89 -6.53
C ILE A 104 -39.03 44.65 -6.99
N CYS A 105 -39.32 43.48 -7.58
CA CYS A 105 -40.57 43.23 -8.31
C CYS A 105 -41.72 42.69 -7.42
N PHE A 106 -41.41 41.90 -6.38
CA PHE A 106 -42.40 41.15 -5.58
C PHE A 106 -42.45 41.59 -4.10
N GLY A 107 -42.49 42.90 -3.87
CA GLY A 107 -43.03 43.47 -2.63
C GLY A 107 -42.02 44.07 -1.66
N GLY A 108 -40.89 44.59 -2.15
CA GLY A 108 -40.00 45.46 -1.38
C GLY A 108 -39.41 44.88 -0.08
N LEU A 109 -38.80 45.75 0.74
CA LEU A 109 -38.18 45.40 2.04
C LEU A 109 -39.16 45.39 3.22
N LYS A 110 -40.41 45.82 2.98
CA LYS A 110 -41.53 45.86 3.93
C LYS A 110 -42.62 44.90 3.43
N PRO A 111 -43.64 44.55 4.23
CA PRO A 111 -44.86 43.94 3.68
C PRO A 111 -45.54 44.98 2.77
N SER A 112 -45.14 45.02 1.51
CA SER A 112 -45.77 45.83 0.49
C SER A 112 -46.08 44.96 -0.71
N HIS A 113 -47.11 45.35 -1.45
CA HIS A 113 -47.37 44.82 -2.77
C HIS A 113 -46.25 45.27 -3.72
N GLY A 114 -45.77 44.35 -4.55
CA GLY A 114 -44.68 44.60 -5.48
C GLY A 114 -45.15 45.38 -6.71
N CYS A 115 -44.21 45.86 -7.53
CA CYS A 115 -44.54 46.55 -8.78
C CYS A 115 -45.40 45.67 -9.71
N MET A 116 -45.11 44.36 -9.76
CA MET A 116 -45.83 43.41 -10.63
C MET A 116 -47.09 42.79 -9.99
N CYS A 117 -47.29 42.95 -8.67
CA CYS A 117 -48.49 42.50 -7.98
C CYS A 117 -49.02 43.64 -7.09
N PRO A 118 -49.57 44.71 -7.69
CA PRO A 118 -50.08 45.86 -6.95
C PRO A 118 -51.25 45.45 -6.05
N GLY A 119 -51.32 46.06 -4.88
CA GLY A 119 -52.35 45.84 -3.88
C GLY A 119 -52.26 46.92 -2.81
N PRO A 120 -53.28 47.05 -1.94
CA PRO A 120 -53.34 48.10 -0.93
C PRO A 120 -52.07 48.08 -0.07
N LYS A 121 -51.48 49.24 0.21
CA LYS A 121 -50.33 49.31 1.13
C LYS A 121 -50.79 48.76 2.48
N TYR A 122 -49.97 47.88 3.08
CA TYR A 122 -50.23 47.30 4.39
C TYR A 122 -50.73 48.38 5.37
N ASP A 123 -51.98 48.24 5.79
CA ASP A 123 -52.58 49.08 6.81
C ASP A 123 -52.63 48.27 8.12
N PRO A 124 -51.77 48.61 9.12
CA PRO A 124 -51.80 47.94 10.41
C PRO A 124 -53.17 48.06 11.11
N ASP A 125 -53.97 49.08 10.79
CA ASP A 125 -55.26 49.34 11.43
C ASP A 125 -56.39 48.48 10.85
N ILE A 126 -56.19 47.88 9.66
CA ILE A 126 -57.17 46.99 8.99
C ILE A 126 -56.88 45.50 9.27
N GLY A 127 -55.77 45.19 9.95
CA GLY A 127 -55.44 43.82 10.37
C GLY A 127 -54.84 42.93 9.27
N GLU A 128 -54.29 43.51 8.21
CA GLU A 128 -53.70 42.79 7.06
C GLU A 128 -52.29 42.21 7.34
N GLY A 129 -52.10 41.54 8.47
CA GLY A 129 -50.82 40.94 8.90
C GLY A 129 -50.60 39.48 8.48
N TYR A 130 -49.38 38.98 8.69
CA TYR A 130 -49.14 37.54 8.59
C TYR A 130 -49.81 36.83 9.77
N ARG A 131 -50.66 35.82 9.47
CA ARG A 131 -51.28 34.98 10.51
C ARG A 131 -50.20 34.37 11.42
N THR A 132 -50.35 34.53 12.73
CA THR A 132 -49.41 34.03 13.76
C THR A 132 -49.06 32.56 13.58
N GLY A 133 -50.03 31.71 13.25
CA GLY A 133 -49.80 30.29 12.99
C GLY A 133 -48.82 30.03 11.84
N ARG A 134 -48.90 30.79 10.73
CA ARG A 134 -47.98 30.64 9.59
C ARG A 134 -46.56 31.08 9.93
N VAL A 135 -46.41 32.14 10.72
CA VAL A 135 -45.10 32.59 11.20
C VAL A 135 -44.51 31.56 12.16
N TRP A 136 -45.33 30.98 13.04
CA TRP A 136 -44.89 29.95 13.97
C TRP A 136 -44.45 28.66 13.28
N ILE A 137 -45.19 28.20 12.26
CA ILE A 137 -44.78 27.06 11.41
C ILE A 137 -43.43 27.33 10.75
N LEU A 138 -43.23 28.54 10.19
CA LEU A 138 -41.95 28.90 9.57
C LEU A 138 -40.79 28.83 10.57
N LYS A 139 -40.99 29.28 11.82
CA LYS A 139 -39.97 29.18 12.87
C LYS A 139 -39.63 27.71 13.18
N ILE A 140 -40.65 26.87 13.34
CA ILE A 140 -40.45 25.43 13.60
C ILE A 140 -39.66 24.79 12.48
N LEU A 141 -40.02 25.07 11.22
CA LEU A 141 -39.30 24.53 10.08
C LEU A 141 -37.83 24.99 10.09
N VAL A 142 -37.53 26.26 10.40
CA VAL A 142 -36.13 26.71 10.57
C VAL A 142 -35.40 25.86 11.61
N PHE A 143 -35.99 25.64 12.78
CA PHE A 143 -35.37 24.80 13.82
C PHE A 143 -35.18 23.34 13.39
N VAL A 144 -36.15 22.75 12.68
CA VAL A 144 -36.04 21.38 12.16
C VAL A 144 -34.89 21.26 11.16
N PHE A 145 -34.78 22.19 10.22
CA PHE A 145 -33.70 22.20 9.25
C PHE A 145 -32.34 22.45 9.91
N VAL A 146 -32.24 23.38 10.88
CA VAL A 146 -30.99 23.61 11.63
C VAL A 146 -30.58 22.36 12.41
N ALA A 147 -31.52 21.65 13.05
CA ALA A 147 -31.22 20.38 13.71
C ALA A 147 -30.70 19.32 12.73
N GLY A 148 -31.30 19.21 11.54
CA GLY A 148 -30.79 18.37 10.46
C GLY A 148 -29.37 18.76 10.04
N CYS A 149 -29.11 20.05 9.85
CA CYS A 149 -27.78 20.57 9.52
C CYS A 149 -26.73 20.20 10.57
N VAL A 150 -27.06 20.26 11.88
CA VAL A 150 -26.14 19.84 12.95
C VAL A 150 -25.75 18.37 12.83
N ALA A 151 -26.73 17.48 12.63
CA ALA A 151 -26.45 16.04 12.51
C ALA A 151 -25.57 15.71 11.30
N VAL A 152 -25.87 16.34 10.17
CA VAL A 152 -25.14 16.17 8.92
C VAL A 152 -23.73 16.77 9.02
N PHE A 153 -23.58 17.94 9.65
CA PHE A 153 -22.31 18.60 9.92
C PHE A 153 -21.36 17.72 10.75
N ILE A 154 -21.84 17.13 11.85
CA ILE A 154 -21.04 16.22 12.68
C ILE A 154 -20.58 15.01 11.86
N THR A 155 -21.47 14.45 11.04
CA THR A 155 -21.15 13.28 10.20
C THR A 155 -20.10 13.65 9.14
N SER A 156 -20.25 14.80 8.46
CA SER A 156 -19.28 15.31 7.48
C SER A 156 -17.91 15.60 8.10
N LEU A 157 -17.85 16.17 9.32
CA LEU A 157 -16.57 16.39 10.01
C LEU A 157 -15.88 15.07 10.35
N LYS A 158 -16.65 14.06 10.80
CA LYS A 158 -16.12 12.72 11.06
C LYS A 158 -15.60 12.09 9.76
N GLY A 159 -16.37 12.12 8.68
CA GLY A 159 -15.94 11.61 7.37
C GLY A 159 -14.68 12.29 6.86
N ASN A 160 -14.58 13.63 6.98
CA ASN A 160 -13.38 14.38 6.59
C ASN A 160 -12.16 14.04 7.45
N SER A 161 -12.33 13.88 8.77
CA SER A 161 -11.25 13.47 9.67
C SER A 161 -10.75 12.08 9.31
N ASN A 162 -11.66 11.11 9.15
CA ASN A 162 -11.28 9.75 8.82
C ASN A 162 -10.62 9.66 7.44
N THR A 163 -11.13 10.37 6.43
CA THR A 163 -10.50 10.45 5.10
C THR A 163 -9.08 11.01 5.18
N THR A 164 -8.85 11.98 6.07
CA THR A 164 -7.51 12.55 6.29
C THR A 164 -6.57 11.50 6.88
N THR A 165 -7.05 10.74 7.88
CA THR A 165 -6.31 9.64 8.50
C THR A 165 -5.98 8.54 7.50
N SER A 166 -6.95 8.01 6.76
CA SER A 166 -6.69 6.93 5.79
C SER A 166 -5.71 7.31 4.67
N ILE A 167 -5.69 8.58 4.23
CA ILE A 167 -4.68 9.05 3.25
C ILE A 167 -3.27 9.06 3.87
N ASN A 168 -3.16 9.49 5.12
CA ASN A 168 -1.88 9.51 5.82
C ASN A 168 -1.39 8.08 6.11
N ASP A 169 -2.29 7.21 6.57
CA ASP A 169 -1.98 5.82 6.89
C ASP A 169 -1.58 5.05 5.63
N LEU A 170 -2.28 5.23 4.50
CA LEU A 170 -1.87 4.68 3.21
C LEU A 170 -0.45 5.10 2.85
N SER A 171 -0.18 6.40 2.96
CA SER A 171 1.12 6.96 2.63
C SER A 171 2.22 6.43 3.56
N ASP A 172 1.96 6.30 4.85
CA ASP A 172 2.93 5.84 5.83
C ASP A 172 3.18 4.33 5.66
N THR A 173 2.15 3.53 5.38
CA THR A 173 2.27 2.09 5.09
C THR A 173 3.13 1.84 3.86
N VAL A 174 2.90 2.55 2.75
CA VAL A 174 3.71 2.44 1.52
C VAL A 174 5.16 2.82 1.80
N LEU A 175 5.41 3.97 2.43
CA LEU A 175 6.77 4.44 2.69
C LEU A 175 7.53 3.56 3.69
N ASN A 176 6.88 3.10 4.75
CA ASN A 176 7.49 2.22 5.74
C ASN A 176 7.88 0.87 5.13
N LYS A 177 7.03 0.30 4.25
CA LYS A 177 7.36 -0.95 3.55
C LYS A 177 8.55 -0.75 2.60
N THR A 178 8.57 0.33 1.82
CA THR A 178 9.68 0.65 0.93
C THR A 178 10.97 0.86 1.70
N SER A 179 10.96 1.66 2.78
CA SER A 179 12.13 1.91 3.63
C SER A 179 12.66 0.61 4.24
N THR A 180 11.78 -0.21 4.83
CA THR A 180 12.18 -1.48 5.45
C THR A 180 12.80 -2.44 4.43
N THR A 181 12.23 -2.49 3.21
CA THR A 181 12.75 -3.31 2.11
C THR A 181 14.13 -2.82 1.67
N LEU A 182 14.33 -1.50 1.55
CA LEU A 182 15.62 -0.90 1.21
C LEU A 182 16.68 -1.12 2.28
N ASP A 183 16.32 -0.99 3.56
CA ASP A 183 17.23 -1.26 4.67
C ASP A 183 17.71 -2.72 4.61
N GLN A 184 16.81 -3.67 4.38
CA GLN A 184 17.16 -5.08 4.20
C GLN A 184 18.04 -5.33 2.97
N LEU A 185 17.79 -4.65 1.84
CA LEU A 185 18.65 -4.75 0.65
C LEU A 185 20.05 -4.16 0.89
N ASN A 186 20.15 -3.03 1.59
CA ASN A 186 21.43 -2.43 1.97
C ASN A 186 22.23 -3.33 2.91
N ASP A 187 21.57 -4.00 3.86
CA ASP A 187 22.19 -4.99 4.72
C ASP A 187 22.73 -6.17 3.90
N ILE A 188 21.95 -6.68 2.93
CA ILE A 188 22.39 -7.75 2.01
C ILE A 188 23.59 -7.29 1.17
N ALA A 189 23.57 -6.06 0.63
CA ALA A 189 24.67 -5.51 -0.16
C ALA A 189 25.95 -5.36 0.69
N THR A 190 25.81 -4.92 1.94
CA THR A 190 26.91 -4.80 2.90
C THR A 190 27.52 -6.17 3.19
N ASP A 191 26.68 -7.17 3.43
CA ASP A 191 27.13 -8.55 3.64
C ASP A 191 27.87 -9.06 2.39
N LEU A 192 27.30 -8.90 1.20
CA LEU A 192 27.92 -9.33 -0.07
C LEU A 192 29.23 -8.61 -0.39
N ASN A 193 29.47 -7.42 0.17
CA ASN A 193 30.72 -6.69 -0.01
C ASN A 193 31.88 -7.22 0.86
N ASN A 194 31.62 -8.23 1.71
CA ASN A 194 32.67 -8.90 2.48
C ASN A 194 33.68 -9.60 1.55
N THR A 195 34.98 -9.50 1.89
CA THR A 195 36.09 -10.04 1.09
C THR A 195 36.03 -11.55 0.90
N LYS A 196 35.34 -12.29 1.80
CA LYS A 196 35.18 -13.74 1.66
C LYS A 196 34.55 -14.16 0.33
N TYR A 197 33.67 -13.31 -0.24
CA TYR A 197 32.95 -13.60 -1.48
C TYR A 197 33.74 -13.27 -2.76
N GLU A 198 34.93 -12.65 -2.67
CA GLU A 198 35.76 -12.32 -3.84
C GLU A 198 36.29 -13.56 -4.59
N SER A 199 36.19 -14.74 -3.96
CA SER A 199 36.54 -16.03 -4.58
C SER A 199 35.58 -16.47 -5.68
N PHE A 200 34.38 -15.87 -5.78
CA PHE A 200 33.40 -16.15 -6.83
C PHE A 200 33.56 -15.16 -7.99
N SER A 201 33.71 -15.66 -9.22
CA SER A 201 33.87 -14.80 -10.41
C SER A 201 32.68 -13.87 -10.66
N ASP A 202 31.48 -14.33 -10.29
CA ASP A 202 30.22 -13.68 -10.67
C ASP A 202 29.72 -12.69 -9.60
N ILE A 203 30.40 -12.61 -8.44
CA ILE A 203 29.99 -11.76 -7.32
C ILE A 203 29.90 -10.28 -7.70
N GLN A 204 30.76 -9.81 -8.61
CA GLN A 204 30.74 -8.43 -9.09
C GLN A 204 29.47 -8.13 -9.91
N SER A 205 28.98 -9.10 -10.68
CA SER A 205 27.73 -8.95 -11.44
C SER A 205 26.53 -8.91 -10.50
N VAL A 206 26.51 -9.78 -9.48
CA VAL A 206 25.46 -9.79 -8.44
C VAL A 206 25.45 -8.47 -7.67
N ARG A 207 26.62 -7.97 -7.26
CA ARG A 207 26.75 -6.66 -6.58
C ARG A 207 26.22 -5.52 -7.45
N GLN A 208 26.62 -5.44 -8.72
CA GLN A 208 26.16 -4.39 -9.63
C GLN A 208 24.64 -4.43 -9.87
N GLN A 209 24.05 -5.62 -10.01
CA GLN A 209 22.60 -5.74 -10.16
C GLN A 209 21.87 -5.36 -8.87
N LEU A 210 22.35 -5.81 -7.71
CA LEU A 210 21.77 -5.45 -6.42
C LEU A 210 21.87 -3.94 -6.15
N GLU A 211 23.00 -3.31 -6.45
CA GLU A 211 23.18 -1.86 -6.39
C GLU A 211 22.20 -1.13 -7.32
N GLY A 212 21.98 -1.65 -8.54
CA GLY A 212 20.96 -1.14 -9.45
C GLY A 212 19.56 -1.19 -8.85
N VAL A 213 19.18 -2.31 -8.24
CA VAL A 213 17.87 -2.45 -7.58
C VAL A 213 17.74 -1.56 -6.35
N ILE A 214 18.81 -1.40 -5.56
CA ILE A 214 18.84 -0.47 -4.42
C ILE A 214 18.66 0.97 -4.91
N GLN A 215 19.35 1.37 -5.98
CA GLN A 215 19.24 2.71 -6.55
C GLN A 215 17.84 2.98 -7.10
N ASP A 216 17.25 2.01 -7.81
CA ASP A 216 15.87 2.11 -8.29
C ASP A 216 14.88 2.20 -7.12
N GLY A 217 15.10 1.41 -6.07
CA GLY A 217 14.30 1.47 -4.85
C GLY A 217 14.43 2.83 -4.12
N GLN A 218 15.63 3.41 -4.05
CA GLN A 218 15.85 4.75 -3.48
C GLN A 218 15.14 5.83 -4.31
N ASN A 219 15.15 5.72 -5.64
CA ASN A 219 14.41 6.63 -6.51
C ASN A 219 12.90 6.51 -6.25
N ILE A 220 12.38 5.28 -6.14
CA ILE A 220 10.97 5.01 -5.80
C ILE A 220 10.63 5.55 -4.40
N GLN A 221 11.52 5.41 -3.42
CA GLN A 221 11.33 5.96 -2.08
C GLN A 221 11.25 7.49 -2.13
N SER A 222 12.18 8.15 -2.84
CA SER A 222 12.19 9.61 -3.01
C SER A 222 10.91 10.09 -3.69
N ASP A 223 10.53 9.46 -4.80
CA ASP A 223 9.28 9.79 -5.51
C ASP A 223 8.06 9.55 -4.62
N GLY A 224 8.07 8.46 -3.85
CA GLY A 224 7.05 8.14 -2.86
C GLY A 224 6.95 9.17 -1.75
N GLU A 225 8.08 9.71 -1.27
CA GLU A 225 8.13 10.76 -0.25
C GLU A 225 7.58 12.08 -0.80
N ASP A 226 7.92 12.43 -2.04
CA ASP A 226 7.39 13.61 -2.72
C ASP A 226 5.88 13.48 -2.97
N ILE A 227 5.41 12.32 -3.43
CA ILE A 227 3.97 12.03 -3.60
C ILE A 227 3.26 12.07 -2.24
N SER A 228 3.81 11.44 -1.21
CA SER A 228 3.30 11.46 0.17
C SER A 228 3.15 12.87 0.69
N LYS A 229 4.20 13.69 0.58
CA LYS A 229 4.21 15.07 1.02
C LYS A 229 3.18 15.90 0.26
N ASN A 230 3.15 15.78 -1.07
CA ASN A 230 2.16 16.47 -1.90
C ASN A 230 0.73 16.03 -1.55
N ALA A 231 0.50 14.74 -1.34
CA ALA A 231 -0.79 14.21 -0.92
C ALA A 231 -1.20 14.77 0.45
N LYS A 232 -0.30 14.77 1.44
CA LYS A 232 -0.52 15.33 2.79
C LYS A 232 -0.79 16.84 2.74
N ASP A 233 -0.07 17.59 1.91
CA ASP A 233 -0.27 19.03 1.75
C ASP A 233 -1.62 19.36 1.08
N VAL A 234 -1.96 18.66 -0.01
CA VAL A 234 -3.26 18.80 -0.68
C VAL A 234 -4.40 18.38 0.27
N ASN A 235 -4.23 17.28 1.00
CA ASN A 235 -5.17 16.78 2.01
C ASN A 235 -5.39 17.81 3.14
N ASN A 236 -4.33 18.46 3.62
CA ASN A 236 -4.40 19.52 4.63
C ASN A 236 -5.16 20.75 4.12
N ILE A 237 -4.89 21.19 2.89
CA ILE A 237 -5.62 22.30 2.24
C ILE A 237 -7.10 21.93 2.07
N ARG A 238 -7.39 20.73 1.53
CA ARG A 238 -8.73 20.20 1.36
C ARG A 238 -9.51 20.21 2.67
N THR A 239 -8.93 19.63 3.73
CA THR A 239 -9.52 19.58 5.07
C THR A 239 -9.81 20.97 5.62
N LYS A 240 -8.89 21.93 5.47
CA LYS A 240 -9.12 23.32 5.90
C LYS A 240 -10.29 23.97 5.15
N ILE A 241 -10.34 23.84 3.82
CA ILE A 241 -11.41 24.41 3.00
C ILE A 241 -12.78 23.83 3.40
N ILE A 242 -12.86 22.51 3.56
CA ILE A 242 -14.10 21.82 3.94
C ILE A 242 -14.54 22.25 5.34
N VAL A 243 -13.64 22.21 6.33
CA VAL A 243 -13.97 22.57 7.71
C VAL A 243 -14.42 24.03 7.81
N ILE A 244 -13.70 24.96 7.17
CA ILE A 244 -14.08 26.38 7.16
C ILE A 244 -15.45 26.56 6.51
N GLY A 245 -15.67 25.94 5.35
CA GLY A 245 -16.94 26.00 4.64
C GLY A 245 -18.12 25.46 5.46
N LEU A 246 -17.94 24.28 6.05
CA LEU A 246 -18.94 23.63 6.91
C LEU A 246 -19.25 24.48 8.16
N VAL A 247 -18.22 24.99 8.86
CA VAL A 247 -18.39 25.84 10.05
C VAL A 247 -19.14 27.12 9.67
N PHE A 248 -18.78 27.74 8.56
CA PHE A 248 -19.42 28.97 8.12
C PHE A 248 -20.90 28.76 7.73
N CYS A 249 -21.22 27.62 7.09
CA CYS A 249 -22.60 27.20 6.85
C CYS A 249 -23.38 26.99 8.16
N MET A 250 -22.76 26.35 9.16
CA MET A 250 -23.38 26.14 10.47
C MET A 250 -23.62 27.43 11.24
N VAL A 251 -22.67 28.37 11.21
CA VAL A 251 -22.84 29.70 11.81
C VAL A 251 -24.00 30.44 11.13
N ALA A 252 -24.08 30.42 9.80
CA ALA A 252 -25.18 31.04 9.05
C ALA A 252 -26.54 30.42 9.42
N ALA A 253 -26.60 29.09 9.55
CA ALA A 253 -27.80 28.36 9.96
C ALA A 253 -28.21 28.71 11.41
N GLY A 254 -27.25 28.77 12.34
CA GLY A 254 -27.49 29.15 13.74
C GLY A 254 -27.97 30.60 13.88
N LEU A 255 -27.36 31.54 13.17
CA LEU A 255 -27.80 32.93 13.13
C LEU A 255 -29.23 33.06 12.56
N LEU A 256 -29.61 32.22 11.61
CA LEU A 256 -30.98 32.20 11.08
C LEU A 256 -31.98 31.67 12.13
N ALA A 257 -31.63 30.65 12.91
CA ALA A 257 -32.44 30.19 14.04
C ALA A 257 -32.60 31.27 15.11
N ILE A 258 -31.53 31.99 15.45
CA ILE A 258 -31.56 33.14 16.37
C ILE A 258 -32.49 34.23 15.81
N ALA A 259 -32.38 34.54 14.51
CA ALA A 259 -33.26 35.50 13.86
C ALA A 259 -34.74 35.08 13.92
N ALA A 260 -35.03 33.79 13.74
CA ALA A 260 -36.36 33.23 13.86
C ALA A 260 -36.88 33.29 15.30
N LEU A 261 -36.04 32.98 16.30
CA LEU A 261 -36.40 32.98 17.71
C LEU A 261 -36.80 34.40 18.16
N PHE A 262 -35.92 35.37 17.94
CA PHE A 262 -36.06 36.74 18.44
C PHE A 262 -36.84 37.68 17.49
N ASN A 263 -37.38 37.18 16.38
CA ASN A 263 -38.04 37.99 15.36
C ASN A 263 -37.15 39.12 14.82
N LEU A 264 -35.94 38.78 14.35
CA LEU A 264 -34.96 39.74 13.81
C LEU A 264 -34.94 39.68 12.26
N PRO A 265 -35.74 40.50 11.56
CA PRO A 265 -35.92 40.36 10.11
C PRO A 265 -34.66 40.76 9.33
N LYS A 266 -33.88 41.70 9.87
CA LYS A 266 -32.61 42.14 9.28
C LYS A 266 -31.56 41.03 9.30
N LEU A 267 -31.44 40.32 10.43
CA LEU A 267 -30.49 39.21 10.56
C LEU A 267 -30.87 38.07 9.60
N ALA A 268 -32.16 37.70 9.54
CA ALA A 268 -32.65 36.71 8.58
C ALA A 268 -32.36 37.10 7.11
N ARG A 269 -32.41 38.39 6.79
CA ARG A 269 -32.04 38.92 5.46
C ARG A 269 -30.55 38.72 5.16
N TYR A 270 -29.66 39.10 6.09
CA TYR A 270 -28.22 38.92 5.88
C TYR A 270 -27.85 37.44 5.76
N CYS A 271 -28.43 36.57 6.60
CA CYS A 271 -28.26 35.13 6.49
C CYS A 271 -28.76 34.59 5.14
N ALA A 272 -29.91 35.08 4.65
CA ALA A 272 -30.44 34.65 3.36
C ALA A 272 -29.53 35.04 2.18
N ILE A 273 -28.97 36.25 2.18
CA ILE A 273 -27.97 36.66 1.17
C ILE A 273 -26.74 35.76 1.25
N LEU A 274 -26.27 35.51 2.47
CA LEU A 274 -25.11 34.65 2.70
C LEU A 274 -25.34 33.23 2.16
N MET A 275 -26.53 32.66 2.38
CA MET A 275 -26.89 31.33 1.86
C MET A 275 -26.87 31.24 0.33
N VAL A 276 -27.11 32.33 -0.40
CA VAL A 276 -26.98 32.34 -1.88
C VAL A 276 -25.56 32.01 -2.33
N LEU A 277 -24.55 32.34 -1.52
CA LEU A 277 -23.14 31.99 -1.80
C LEU A 277 -22.76 30.61 -1.24
N LEU A 278 -23.32 30.23 -0.09
CA LEU A 278 -22.94 28.98 0.60
C LEU A 278 -23.57 27.73 -0.01
N ILE A 279 -24.78 27.81 -0.54
CA ILE A 279 -25.43 26.70 -1.23
C ILE A 279 -24.61 26.21 -2.44
N PRO A 280 -24.23 27.05 -3.41
CA PRO A 280 -23.44 26.60 -4.56
C PRO A 280 -22.03 26.15 -4.13
N PHE A 281 -21.44 26.76 -3.10
CA PHE A 281 -20.17 26.29 -2.53
C PHE A 281 -20.28 24.84 -2.03
N MET A 282 -21.35 24.48 -1.32
CA MET A 282 -21.54 23.09 -0.85
C MET A 282 -21.76 22.10 -2.00
N TRP A 283 -22.44 22.51 -3.08
CA TRP A 283 -22.54 21.70 -4.29
C TRP A 283 -21.20 21.49 -4.98
N ILE A 284 -20.33 22.52 -5.00
CA ILE A 284 -18.96 22.39 -5.52
C ILE A 284 -18.14 21.43 -4.64
N VAL A 285 -18.25 21.53 -3.30
CA VAL A 285 -17.58 20.59 -2.40
C VAL A 285 -18.05 19.16 -2.68
N PHE A 286 -19.36 18.91 -2.78
CA PHE A 286 -19.89 17.59 -3.15
C PHE A 286 -19.34 17.13 -4.51
N SER A 287 -19.36 18.01 -5.51
CA SER A 287 -18.88 17.77 -6.87
C SER A 287 -17.43 17.34 -6.96
N VAL A 288 -16.55 17.89 -6.13
CA VAL A 288 -15.12 17.56 -6.15
C VAL A 288 -14.86 16.18 -5.55
N HIS A 289 -15.63 15.78 -4.54
CA HIS A 289 -15.40 14.52 -3.84
C HIS A 289 -16.14 13.34 -4.45
N TYR A 290 -17.30 13.58 -5.09
CA TYR A 290 -18.10 12.54 -5.69
C TYR A 290 -17.34 11.65 -6.70
N PRO A 291 -16.52 12.20 -7.63
CA PRO A 291 -15.74 11.39 -8.56
C PRO A 291 -14.63 10.58 -7.88
N ILE A 292 -14.08 11.06 -6.75
CA ILE A 292 -13.02 10.35 -6.01
C ILE A 292 -13.55 9.01 -5.50
N ASN A 293 -14.80 8.95 -5.02
CA ASN A 293 -15.43 7.69 -4.62
C ASN A 293 -15.57 6.71 -5.79
N SER A 294 -15.87 7.21 -6.99
CA SER A 294 -15.95 6.37 -8.17
C SER A 294 -14.58 5.77 -8.51
N VAL A 295 -13.51 6.58 -8.46
CA VAL A 295 -12.14 6.11 -8.71
C VAL A 295 -11.72 5.06 -7.69
N ILE A 296 -11.99 5.28 -6.41
CA ILE A 296 -11.63 4.31 -5.36
C ILE A 296 -12.47 3.05 -5.52
N ALA A 297 -13.77 3.16 -5.80
CA ALA A 297 -14.60 1.99 -6.07
C ALA A 297 -14.07 1.18 -7.26
N ASP A 298 -13.62 1.82 -8.34
CA ASP A 298 -12.98 1.12 -9.47
C ASP A 298 -11.71 0.38 -9.09
N VAL A 299 -10.84 1.05 -8.34
CA VAL A 299 -9.62 0.44 -7.81
C VAL A 299 -9.98 -0.78 -6.95
N CYS A 300 -11.01 -0.66 -6.11
CA CYS A 300 -11.44 -1.72 -5.20
C CYS A 300 -12.18 -2.87 -5.88
N VAL A 301 -12.98 -2.61 -6.92
CA VAL A 301 -13.55 -3.67 -7.76
C VAL A 301 -12.43 -4.44 -8.43
N SER A 302 -11.39 -3.73 -8.86
CA SER A 302 -10.20 -4.37 -9.42
C SER A 302 -9.59 -5.31 -8.37
N TYR A 303 -9.43 -4.88 -7.11
CA TYR A 303 -8.94 -5.74 -6.02
C TYR A 303 -9.88 -6.92 -5.65
N ASN A 304 -11.21 -6.69 -5.61
CA ASN A 304 -12.19 -7.65 -5.09
C ASN A 304 -12.67 -8.71 -6.09
N SER A 305 -12.40 -8.55 -7.39
CA SER A 305 -12.84 -9.49 -8.45
C SER A 305 -12.28 -10.92 -8.32
N THR A 306 -11.49 -11.22 -7.30
CA THR A 306 -10.80 -12.49 -7.09
C THR A 306 -11.26 -13.29 -5.87
N GLY A 307 -11.82 -12.67 -4.82
CA GLY A 307 -12.00 -13.35 -3.54
C GLY A 307 -10.65 -13.80 -2.92
N PHE A 308 -10.59 -13.85 -1.59
CA PHE A 308 -9.38 -14.22 -0.86
C PHE A 308 -8.77 -15.58 -1.27
N ASP A 309 -9.58 -16.47 -1.84
CA ASP A 309 -9.16 -17.82 -2.26
C ASP A 309 -8.62 -17.90 -3.70
N GLN A 310 -8.62 -16.81 -4.49
CA GLN A 310 -8.11 -16.83 -5.88
C GLN A 310 -7.27 -15.61 -6.27
N PHE A 311 -6.21 -15.32 -5.50
CA PHE A 311 -5.05 -14.56 -6.03
C PHE A 311 -4.45 -15.16 -7.33
N SER A 312 -4.97 -16.29 -7.83
CA SER A 312 -4.68 -16.88 -9.13
C SER A 312 -5.42 -16.27 -10.33
N ASN A 313 -6.40 -15.37 -10.15
CA ASN A 313 -7.11 -14.74 -11.28
C ASN A 313 -6.65 -13.29 -11.51
N PHE A 314 -5.49 -13.17 -12.16
CA PHE A 314 -4.76 -11.92 -12.47
C PHE A 314 -5.41 -11.09 -13.59
N SER A 315 -6.73 -11.07 -13.68
CA SER A 315 -7.48 -10.26 -14.65
C SER A 315 -7.55 -8.77 -14.29
N ASN A 316 -7.16 -8.40 -13.06
CA ASN A 316 -7.04 -7.00 -12.64
C ASN A 316 -5.76 -6.37 -13.22
N PRO A 317 -5.81 -5.21 -13.88
CA PRO A 317 -4.64 -4.57 -14.50
C PRO A 317 -3.56 -4.08 -13.52
N ILE A 318 -3.96 -3.62 -12.32
CA ILE A 318 -3.04 -3.20 -11.24
C ILE A 318 -2.36 -4.44 -10.63
N ILE A 319 -3.14 -5.44 -10.24
CA ILE A 319 -2.60 -6.68 -9.65
C ILE A 319 -1.84 -7.47 -10.71
N SER A 320 -2.28 -7.48 -11.97
CA SER A 320 -1.52 -8.13 -13.04
C SER A 320 -0.19 -7.43 -13.17
N GLN A 321 -0.10 -6.11 -13.28
CA GLN A 321 1.21 -5.49 -13.46
C GLN A 321 2.18 -5.78 -12.29
N VAL A 322 1.67 -5.78 -11.05
CA VAL A 322 2.47 -6.04 -9.85
C VAL A 322 2.83 -7.53 -9.69
N PHE A 323 1.88 -8.42 -9.98
CA PHE A 323 2.00 -9.85 -9.68
C PHE A 323 2.05 -10.78 -10.91
N ASP A 324 2.02 -10.28 -12.15
CA ASP A 324 2.19 -11.12 -13.36
C ASP A 324 3.52 -11.88 -13.26
N SER A 325 4.49 -11.19 -12.69
CA SER A 325 5.83 -11.67 -12.39
C SER A 325 5.86 -12.78 -11.34
N CYS A 326 4.88 -12.82 -10.43
CA CYS A 326 4.74 -13.83 -9.37
C CYS A 326 4.15 -15.16 -9.88
N LYS A 327 3.72 -15.22 -11.14
CA LYS A 327 3.26 -16.47 -11.78
C LYS A 327 4.40 -17.39 -12.20
N ASN A 328 5.65 -16.96 -12.06
CA ASN A 328 6.80 -17.82 -12.36
C ASN A 328 6.88 -19.00 -11.39
N GLU A 329 7.57 -20.06 -11.81
CA GLU A 329 7.75 -21.27 -10.99
C GLU A 329 8.46 -20.98 -9.65
N SER A 330 9.25 -19.90 -9.59
CA SER A 330 10.00 -19.47 -8.40
C SER A 330 9.21 -18.57 -7.44
N ASN A 331 8.05 -18.05 -7.85
CA ASN A 331 7.27 -17.05 -7.11
C ASN A 331 8.11 -15.80 -6.73
N THR A 332 9.03 -15.40 -7.61
CA THR A 332 9.99 -14.29 -7.42
C THR A 332 9.50 -13.04 -8.17
N ILE A 333 9.57 -11.87 -7.52
CA ILE A 333 9.22 -10.59 -8.13
C ILE A 333 10.14 -10.30 -9.34
N SER A 334 9.61 -9.84 -10.47
CA SER A 334 10.32 -9.75 -11.76
C SER A 334 11.65 -9.00 -11.69
N VAL A 335 11.70 -7.89 -10.95
CA VAL A 335 12.91 -7.08 -10.81
C VAL A 335 14.07 -7.87 -10.21
N PHE A 336 13.77 -8.93 -9.43
CA PHE A 336 14.76 -9.78 -8.78
C PHE A 336 15.02 -11.10 -9.51
N VAL A 337 14.29 -11.44 -10.57
CA VAL A 337 14.47 -12.72 -11.29
C VAL A 337 15.90 -12.88 -11.80
N LYS A 338 16.48 -11.83 -12.38
CA LYS A 338 17.89 -11.86 -12.85
C LYS A 338 18.89 -12.05 -11.71
N VAL A 339 18.60 -11.49 -10.54
CA VAL A 339 19.46 -11.64 -9.36
C VAL A 339 19.34 -13.07 -8.82
N ASP A 340 18.13 -13.64 -8.79
CA ASP A 340 17.87 -15.03 -8.38
C ASP A 340 18.54 -16.04 -9.31
N ASP A 341 18.46 -15.82 -10.62
CA ASP A 341 19.14 -16.64 -11.63
C ASP A 341 20.66 -16.59 -11.46
N LEU A 342 21.24 -15.38 -11.30
CA LEU A 342 22.68 -15.23 -11.12
C LEU A 342 23.19 -15.85 -9.83
N VAL A 343 22.47 -15.69 -8.72
CA VAL A 343 22.90 -16.30 -7.45
C VAL A 343 22.76 -17.82 -7.52
N THR A 344 21.71 -18.33 -8.17
CA THR A 344 21.57 -19.76 -8.42
C THR A 344 22.72 -20.31 -9.29
N GLU A 345 23.10 -19.60 -10.35
CA GLU A 345 24.24 -19.95 -11.20
C GLU A 345 25.56 -19.89 -10.41
N MET A 346 25.77 -18.86 -9.60
CA MET A 346 26.95 -18.73 -8.73
C MET A 346 27.03 -19.88 -7.71
N ILE A 347 25.90 -20.28 -7.12
CA ILE A 347 25.81 -21.42 -6.21
C ILE A 347 26.16 -22.73 -6.94
N GLN A 348 25.63 -22.94 -8.15
CA GLN A 348 25.92 -24.12 -8.96
C GLN A 348 27.39 -24.17 -9.41
N ASN A 349 27.95 -23.04 -9.85
CA ASN A 349 29.36 -22.90 -10.24
C ASN A 349 30.30 -23.12 -9.04
N GLY A 350 29.99 -22.53 -7.88
CA GLY A 350 30.74 -22.72 -6.65
C GLY A 350 30.73 -24.18 -6.17
N THR A 351 29.56 -24.83 -6.28
CA THR A 351 29.42 -26.27 -6.00
C THR A 351 30.29 -27.08 -6.94
N LYS A 352 30.21 -26.84 -8.26
CA LYS A 352 30.97 -27.55 -9.28
C LYS A 352 32.47 -27.39 -9.08
N VAL A 353 32.98 -26.17 -8.88
CA VAL A 353 34.42 -25.93 -8.64
C VAL A 353 34.90 -26.64 -7.37
N SER A 354 34.09 -26.64 -6.30
CA SER A 354 34.40 -27.36 -5.07
C SER A 354 34.46 -28.87 -5.30
N CYS A 355 33.46 -29.40 -6.01
CA CYS A 355 33.37 -30.81 -6.36
C CYS A 355 34.52 -31.26 -7.27
N ASP A 356 34.90 -30.47 -8.27
CA ASP A 356 36.03 -30.76 -9.16
C ASP A 356 37.35 -30.82 -8.36
N LYS A 357 37.55 -29.89 -7.42
CA LYS A 357 38.73 -29.91 -6.52
C LYS A 357 38.73 -31.13 -5.62
N ILE A 358 37.59 -31.48 -5.03
CA ILE A 358 37.46 -32.66 -4.19
C ILE A 358 37.69 -33.94 -4.99
N SER A 359 37.09 -34.07 -6.18
CA SER A 359 37.27 -35.22 -7.07
C SER A 359 38.76 -35.40 -7.43
N ASN A 360 39.46 -34.32 -7.74
CA ASN A 360 40.89 -34.36 -7.99
C ASN A 360 41.70 -34.87 -6.79
N VAL A 361 41.24 -34.66 -5.55
CA VAL A 361 41.89 -35.18 -4.34
C VAL A 361 41.44 -36.61 -4.03
N CYS A 362 40.19 -36.96 -4.32
CA CYS A 362 39.66 -38.32 -4.19
C CYS A 362 40.46 -39.34 -4.98
N ASP A 363 40.89 -38.96 -6.18
CA ASP A 363 41.68 -39.83 -7.06
C ASP A 363 43.16 -39.89 -6.69
N LYS A 364 43.64 -38.98 -5.83
CA LYS A 364 45.02 -39.03 -5.34
C LYS A 364 45.18 -40.18 -4.36
N LYS A 365 46.18 -41.03 -4.64
CA LYS A 365 46.56 -42.17 -3.80
C LYS A 365 47.93 -41.97 -3.19
N TYR A 366 48.13 -42.52 -2.00
CA TYR A 366 49.41 -42.58 -1.32
C TYR A 366 49.81 -44.03 -1.01
N PRO A 367 51.11 -44.35 -1.03
CA PRO A 367 51.59 -45.68 -0.68
C PRO A 367 51.61 -45.86 0.85
N LYS A 368 50.81 -46.78 1.38
CA LYS A 368 50.80 -47.17 2.80
C LYS A 368 51.53 -48.50 2.97
N ILE A 369 52.43 -48.60 3.95
CA ILE A 369 53.08 -49.87 4.31
C ILE A 369 52.02 -50.85 4.85
N ILE A 370 51.98 -52.07 4.31
CA ILE A 370 51.00 -53.10 4.69
C ILE A 370 51.27 -53.64 6.10
N ASP A 371 52.54 -53.88 6.41
CA ASP A 371 52.99 -54.37 7.72
C ASP A 371 54.23 -53.56 8.16
N PRO A 372 54.11 -52.66 9.15
CA PRO A 372 55.24 -51.89 9.63
C PRO A 372 56.34 -52.78 10.26
N ALA A 373 56.04 -54.02 10.64
CA ALA A 373 57.03 -54.94 11.22
C ALA A 373 57.93 -55.62 10.18
N VAL A 374 57.61 -55.52 8.88
CA VAL A 374 58.37 -56.17 7.81
C VAL A 374 59.11 -55.10 6.99
N PRO A 375 60.45 -55.14 6.92
CA PRO A 375 61.22 -54.23 6.09
C PRO A 375 60.74 -54.32 4.64
N PRO A 376 60.45 -53.19 3.96
CA PRO A 376 59.87 -53.21 2.63
C PRO A 376 60.82 -53.88 1.63
N ALA A 377 60.48 -55.07 1.16
CA ALA A 377 61.27 -55.88 0.24
C ALA A 377 60.96 -55.57 -1.24
N GLY A 378 60.61 -54.30 -1.53
CA GLY A 378 60.18 -53.83 -2.85
C GLY A 378 58.69 -53.45 -2.92
N PRO A 379 58.17 -53.16 -4.13
CA PRO A 379 56.87 -52.52 -4.35
C PRO A 379 55.65 -53.33 -3.85
N ALA A 380 55.80 -54.64 -3.62
CA ALA A 380 54.75 -55.49 -3.08
C ALA A 380 54.43 -55.24 -1.58
N SER A 381 55.22 -54.41 -0.89
CA SER A 381 55.05 -54.13 0.55
C SER A 381 54.09 -52.97 0.84
N TYR A 382 53.42 -52.44 -0.20
CA TYR A 382 52.61 -51.23 -0.12
C TYR A 382 51.21 -51.43 -0.72
N THR A 383 50.22 -50.79 -0.11
CA THR A 383 48.88 -50.58 -0.68
C THR A 383 48.70 -49.12 -1.05
N LEU A 384 48.13 -48.87 -2.23
CA LEU A 384 47.74 -47.52 -2.64
C LEU A 384 46.36 -47.21 -2.05
N ASN A 385 46.33 -46.32 -1.05
CA ASN A 385 45.09 -45.85 -0.43
C ASN A 385 44.77 -44.44 -0.94
N ASN A 386 43.49 -44.10 -1.05
CA ASN A 386 43.07 -42.74 -1.38
C ASN A 386 43.45 -41.79 -0.23
N ILE A 387 43.71 -40.51 -0.52
CA ILE A 387 43.97 -39.51 0.53
C ILE A 387 42.68 -39.19 1.30
N ILE A 388 41.53 -39.25 0.64
CA ILE A 388 40.21 -38.99 1.22
C ILE A 388 39.31 -40.20 1.01
N ASP A 389 38.57 -40.58 2.05
CA ASP A 389 37.48 -41.56 1.98
C ASP A 389 36.26 -40.93 1.30
N CYS A 390 36.31 -40.85 -0.03
CA CYS A 390 35.27 -40.20 -0.80
C CYS A 390 33.97 -41.02 -0.83
N PRO A 391 32.80 -40.40 -0.58
CA PRO A 391 31.51 -41.08 -0.68
C PRO A 391 31.29 -41.65 -2.08
N SER A 392 30.49 -42.70 -2.19
CA SER A 392 30.12 -43.32 -3.47
C SER A 392 29.15 -42.47 -4.30
N GLN A 393 28.53 -41.45 -3.70
CA GLN A 393 27.59 -40.56 -4.38
C GLN A 393 28.35 -39.43 -5.06
N GLU A 394 28.04 -39.16 -6.32
CA GLU A 394 28.68 -38.10 -7.11
C GLU A 394 28.48 -36.71 -6.48
N CYS A 395 29.55 -35.90 -6.43
CA CYS A 395 29.51 -34.52 -5.95
C CYS A 395 28.93 -33.61 -7.04
N ASN A 396 27.63 -33.29 -6.95
CA ASN A 396 26.94 -32.46 -7.94
C ASN A 396 25.95 -31.45 -7.35
N SER A 397 25.78 -31.44 -6.03
CA SER A 397 24.85 -30.58 -5.31
C SER A 397 25.43 -30.09 -3.99
N PRO A 398 24.90 -28.97 -3.43
CA PRO A 398 25.31 -28.46 -2.12
C PRO A 398 25.20 -29.51 -1.01
N GLU A 399 24.14 -30.32 -1.03
CA GLU A 399 23.90 -31.39 -0.07
C GLU A 399 24.97 -32.49 -0.17
N THR A 400 25.31 -32.91 -1.39
CA THR A 400 26.38 -33.90 -1.59
C THR A 400 27.74 -33.36 -1.16
N LEU A 401 28.03 -32.09 -1.43
CA LEU A 401 29.28 -31.43 -1.03
C LEU A 401 29.48 -31.50 0.50
N GLY A 402 28.41 -31.34 1.28
CA GLY A 402 28.44 -31.49 2.74
C GLY A 402 28.87 -32.89 3.21
N PHE A 403 28.56 -33.96 2.46
CA PHE A 403 29.06 -35.30 2.79
C PHE A 403 30.57 -35.42 2.59
N TYR A 404 31.11 -34.86 1.50
CA TYR A 404 32.55 -34.85 1.25
C TYR A 404 33.32 -34.01 2.28
N MET A 405 32.74 -32.92 2.78
CA MET A 405 33.36 -32.12 3.84
C MET A 405 33.56 -32.89 5.15
N ASN A 406 32.72 -33.90 5.39
CA ASN A 406 32.77 -34.77 6.56
C ASN A 406 33.59 -36.06 6.33
N SER A 407 34.12 -36.27 5.12
CA SER A 407 34.96 -37.44 4.83
C SER A 407 36.25 -37.46 5.64
N THR A 408 36.67 -38.66 6.03
CA THR A 408 37.96 -38.87 6.69
C THR A 408 39.09 -38.53 5.72
N ILE A 409 40.03 -37.70 6.18
CA ILE A 409 41.29 -37.44 5.46
C ILE A 409 42.40 -38.21 6.13
N HIS A 410 43.17 -38.92 5.31
CA HIS A 410 44.36 -39.65 5.70
C HIS A 410 45.57 -38.72 5.59
N ASP A 411 46.03 -38.20 6.74
CA ASP A 411 47.20 -37.31 6.84
C ASP A 411 48.48 -38.11 7.08
N PHE A 412 49.57 -37.67 6.45
CA PHE A 412 50.86 -38.36 6.49
C PHE A 412 52.00 -37.44 6.05
N GLN A 413 53.22 -37.76 6.45
CA GLN A 413 54.42 -37.08 5.97
C GLN A 413 55.23 -37.99 5.05
N PHE A 414 55.69 -37.47 3.91
CA PHE A 414 56.67 -38.17 3.11
C PHE A 414 58.05 -38.07 3.78
N GLN A 415 58.68 -39.21 4.03
CA GLN A 415 60.06 -39.29 4.49
C GLN A 415 60.85 -40.31 3.68
N CYS A 416 62.17 -40.19 3.71
CA CYS A 416 63.07 -41.18 3.13
C CYS A 416 62.95 -42.50 3.89
N ILE A 417 62.95 -43.62 3.16
CA ILE A 417 63.06 -44.94 3.80
C ILE A 417 64.45 -45.05 4.41
N ASN A 418 64.52 -45.09 5.74
CA ASN A 418 65.72 -45.48 6.46
C ASN A 418 65.59 -46.97 6.84
N PRO A 419 66.50 -47.85 6.39
CA PRO A 419 66.45 -49.27 6.71
C PRO A 419 66.51 -49.57 8.22
N ASP A 420 67.00 -48.62 9.04
CA ASP A 420 67.22 -48.82 10.48
C ASP A 420 66.11 -48.23 11.37
N SER A 421 65.05 -47.62 10.81
CA SER A 421 63.98 -47.03 11.60
C SER A 421 62.68 -46.89 10.82
N ASP A 422 61.54 -47.17 11.47
CA ASP A 422 60.20 -47.07 10.87
C ASP A 422 59.90 -45.69 10.25
N CYS A 423 60.55 -44.61 10.73
CA CYS A 423 60.58 -43.26 10.14
C CYS A 423 61.83 -42.49 10.60
N GLY A 424 62.88 -42.43 9.79
CA GLY A 424 64.12 -41.73 10.15
C GLY A 424 64.77 -41.02 8.97
N VAL A 425 65.29 -39.82 9.23
CA VAL A 425 65.82 -38.92 8.20
C VAL A 425 67.24 -39.35 7.81
N THR A 426 67.42 -39.93 6.62
CA THR A 426 68.72 -39.84 5.93
C THR A 426 68.76 -38.55 5.13
N THR A 427 69.82 -37.76 5.30
CA THR A 427 70.04 -36.47 4.65
C THR A 427 69.89 -36.56 3.13
N ALA A 428 68.81 -35.97 2.61
CA ALA A 428 68.43 -35.76 1.21
C ALA A 428 68.11 -37.01 0.38
N CYS A 429 66.81 -37.33 0.26
CA CYS A 429 66.31 -38.18 -0.82
C CYS A 429 66.57 -37.49 -2.17
N GLN A 430 67.34 -38.14 -3.04
CA GLN A 430 67.46 -37.74 -4.44
C GLN A 430 66.38 -38.47 -5.25
N GLY A 431 65.28 -37.78 -5.57
CA GLY A 431 64.24 -38.33 -6.41
C GLY A 431 63.00 -37.45 -6.48
N ASP A 432 62.36 -37.47 -7.64
CA ASP A 432 61.09 -36.79 -7.88
C ASP A 432 59.95 -37.56 -7.17
N LEU A 433 59.20 -36.87 -6.31
CA LEU A 433 58.02 -37.40 -5.60
C LEU A 433 56.87 -37.72 -6.56
N THR A 434 56.93 -37.23 -7.81
CA THR A 434 55.91 -37.48 -8.83
C THR A 434 56.10 -38.79 -9.59
N ASP A 435 57.25 -39.46 -9.44
CA ASP A 435 57.55 -40.73 -10.10
C ASP A 435 56.97 -41.93 -9.30
N PRO A 436 55.91 -42.60 -9.78
CA PRO A 436 55.28 -43.72 -9.07
C PRO A 436 56.23 -44.89 -8.85
N ALA A 437 57.28 -45.02 -9.68
CA ALA A 437 58.27 -46.09 -9.54
C ALA A 437 59.22 -45.86 -8.35
N LYS A 438 59.27 -44.66 -7.78
CA LYS A 438 60.12 -44.30 -6.62
C LYS A 438 59.35 -44.25 -5.29
N LEU A 439 58.02 -44.16 -5.37
CA LEU A 439 57.11 -44.29 -4.22
C LEU A 439 57.15 -45.72 -3.68
N GLY A 440 57.50 -45.89 -2.40
CA GLY A 440 57.70 -47.21 -1.78
C GLY A 440 59.08 -47.84 -2.02
N VAL A 441 60.02 -47.14 -2.68
CA VAL A 441 61.41 -47.60 -2.84
C VAL A 441 62.39 -46.62 -2.21
N THR A 442 62.15 -45.32 -2.39
CA THR A 442 62.99 -44.25 -1.81
C THR A 442 62.21 -43.41 -0.78
N TRP A 443 60.89 -43.27 -0.99
CA TRP A 443 59.99 -42.48 -0.15
C TRP A 443 58.93 -43.38 0.50
N SER A 444 58.65 -43.16 1.79
CA SER A 444 57.57 -43.80 2.54
C SER A 444 56.70 -42.77 3.26
N THR A 445 55.44 -43.10 3.50
CA THR A 445 54.54 -42.29 4.32
C THR A 445 54.71 -42.63 5.80
N CYS A 446 54.90 -41.60 6.61
CA CYS A 446 55.19 -41.64 8.03
C CYS A 446 54.15 -40.84 8.82
N ASN A 447 54.07 -41.07 10.14
CA ASN A 447 53.19 -40.33 11.05
C ASN A 447 51.72 -40.29 10.59
N TYR A 448 51.22 -41.45 10.15
CA TYR A 448 49.86 -41.59 9.66
C TYR A 448 48.84 -41.24 10.74
N LYS A 449 47.87 -40.40 10.38
CA LYS A 449 46.75 -40.02 11.25
C LYS A 449 45.49 -39.81 10.44
N ASP A 450 44.38 -40.38 10.92
CA ASP A 450 43.06 -40.08 10.40
C ASP A 450 42.55 -38.77 11.01
N VAL A 451 42.13 -37.85 10.14
CA VAL A 451 41.52 -36.58 10.51
C VAL A 451 40.06 -36.60 10.07
N ALA A 452 39.15 -36.44 11.03
CA ALA A 452 37.72 -36.44 10.78
C ALA A 452 37.29 -35.12 10.12
N GLY A 453 37.21 -35.12 8.78
CA GLY A 453 36.70 -34.01 7.99
C GLY A 453 37.76 -33.13 7.33
N VAL A 454 37.38 -32.53 6.20
CA VAL A 454 38.21 -31.64 5.39
C VAL A 454 38.59 -30.38 6.16
N SER A 455 37.64 -29.78 6.89
CA SER A 455 37.88 -28.56 7.66
C SER A 455 38.90 -28.75 8.79
N ALA A 456 38.83 -29.89 9.50
CA ALA A 456 39.79 -30.23 10.55
C ALA A 456 41.20 -30.43 9.97
N CYS A 457 41.31 -31.04 8.78
CA CYS A 457 42.59 -31.22 8.12
C CYS A 457 43.22 -29.89 7.67
N GLY A 458 42.42 -28.94 7.17
CA GLY A 458 42.90 -27.62 6.75
C GLY A 458 43.68 -26.85 7.83
N THR A 459 43.46 -27.17 9.11
CA THR A 459 44.17 -26.56 10.25
C THR A 459 45.18 -27.49 10.90
N SER A 460 44.90 -28.80 10.97
CA SER A 460 45.65 -29.74 11.81
C SER A 460 46.53 -30.75 11.07
N CYS A 461 46.40 -30.87 9.73
CA CYS A 461 47.20 -31.81 8.95
C CYS A 461 48.69 -31.42 8.93
N LEU A 462 49.53 -32.45 9.02
CA LEU A 462 50.99 -32.39 8.96
C LEU A 462 51.48 -32.19 7.54
N ASN A 463 50.82 -32.83 6.56
CA ASN A 463 51.16 -32.67 5.16
C ASN A 463 50.78 -31.26 4.67
N THR A 464 51.75 -30.46 4.24
CA THR A 464 51.49 -29.08 3.81
C THR A 464 50.65 -28.99 2.54
N GLU A 465 50.74 -29.95 1.62
CA GLU A 465 49.94 -29.99 0.39
C GLU A 465 48.49 -30.38 0.70
N VAL A 466 48.29 -31.48 1.44
CA VAL A 466 46.93 -31.93 1.84
C VAL A 466 46.27 -30.87 2.71
N ARG A 467 47.00 -30.28 3.67
CA ARG A 467 46.51 -29.16 4.47
C ARG A 467 46.15 -27.95 3.62
N GLY A 468 46.98 -27.59 2.65
CA GLY A 468 46.73 -26.45 1.76
C GLY A 468 45.44 -26.63 0.95
N VAL A 469 45.28 -27.80 0.34
CA VAL A 469 44.07 -28.12 -0.45
C VAL A 469 42.84 -28.23 0.45
N ALA A 470 42.94 -28.89 1.61
CA ALA A 470 41.84 -29.01 2.56
C ALA A 470 41.42 -27.63 3.13
N SER A 471 42.39 -26.74 3.37
CA SER A 471 42.13 -25.35 3.80
C SER A 471 41.41 -24.55 2.70
N GLU A 472 41.84 -24.69 1.45
CA GLU A 472 41.20 -24.02 0.31
C GLU A 472 39.76 -24.52 0.09
N ILE A 473 39.55 -25.83 0.11
CA ILE A 473 38.22 -26.45 0.00
C ILE A 473 37.34 -26.01 1.18
N SER A 474 37.84 -26.03 2.41
CA SER A 474 37.08 -25.59 3.58
C SER A 474 36.73 -24.11 3.53
N THR A 475 37.64 -23.26 3.02
CA THR A 475 37.35 -21.82 2.86
C THR A 475 36.26 -21.62 1.82
N LEU A 476 36.37 -22.28 0.66
CA LEU A 476 35.36 -22.19 -0.40
C LEU A 476 34.00 -22.71 0.06
N TYR A 477 33.97 -23.84 0.77
CA TYR A 477 32.75 -24.39 1.37
C TYR A 477 32.12 -23.46 2.39
N ASN A 478 32.90 -22.89 3.31
CA ASN A 478 32.35 -21.98 4.33
C ASN A 478 31.82 -20.69 3.69
N THR A 479 32.53 -20.13 2.72
CA THR A 479 32.03 -18.96 1.97
C THR A 479 30.75 -19.30 1.21
N PHE A 480 30.69 -20.49 0.60
CA PHE A 480 29.51 -20.98 -0.09
C PHE A 480 28.31 -21.18 0.87
N ASP A 481 28.51 -21.81 2.02
CA ASP A 481 27.48 -22.01 3.05
C ASP A 481 26.98 -20.66 3.58
N ASP A 482 27.89 -19.71 3.85
CA ASP A 482 27.54 -18.35 4.24
C ASP A 482 26.68 -17.63 3.18
N LEU A 483 27.02 -17.79 1.90
CA LEU A 483 26.27 -17.22 0.78
C LEU A 483 24.88 -17.88 0.65
N GLN A 484 24.81 -19.20 0.78
CA GLN A 484 23.55 -19.95 0.73
C GLN A 484 22.64 -19.57 1.91
N ASN A 485 23.21 -19.39 3.10
CA ASN A 485 22.50 -18.92 4.29
C ASN A 485 22.01 -17.47 4.10
N LEU A 486 22.85 -16.58 3.59
CA LEU A 486 22.46 -15.21 3.26
C LEU A 486 21.30 -15.20 2.25
N TRP A 487 21.40 -15.99 1.19
CA TRP A 487 20.39 -16.08 0.14
C TRP A 487 19.06 -16.64 0.66
N SER A 488 19.10 -17.80 1.33
CA SER A 488 17.90 -18.49 1.79
C SER A 488 17.20 -17.80 2.96
N GLN A 489 17.95 -17.17 3.87
CA GLN A 489 17.39 -16.57 5.09
C GLN A 489 17.07 -15.09 4.96
N LYS A 490 17.81 -14.33 4.14
CA LYS A 490 17.58 -12.88 3.97
C LYS A 490 16.97 -12.55 2.61
N VAL A 491 17.57 -13.02 1.52
CA VAL A 491 17.18 -12.56 0.17
C VAL A 491 15.88 -13.19 -0.31
N GLN A 492 15.78 -14.53 -0.28
CA GLN A 492 14.59 -15.24 -0.76
C GLN A 492 13.29 -14.79 -0.09
N PRO A 493 13.21 -14.62 1.24
CA PRO A 493 11.99 -14.12 1.87
C PRO A 493 11.62 -12.71 1.38
N LEU A 494 12.60 -11.87 1.06
CA LEU A 494 12.37 -10.49 0.62
C LEU A 494 11.83 -10.41 -0.82
N ILE A 495 12.41 -11.20 -1.73
CA ILE A 495 12.12 -11.16 -3.17
C ILE A 495 10.92 -12.03 -3.59
N LYS A 496 10.45 -12.90 -2.69
CA LYS A 496 9.26 -13.74 -2.93
C LYS A 496 7.98 -12.93 -2.76
N CYS A 497 6.99 -13.25 -3.58
CA CYS A 497 5.71 -12.53 -3.53
C CYS A 497 4.92 -12.76 -2.23
N SER A 498 5.25 -13.80 -1.45
CA SER A 498 4.73 -13.99 -0.08
C SER A 498 5.04 -12.83 0.87
N ASN A 499 6.10 -12.06 0.63
CA ASN A 499 6.41 -10.85 1.42
C ASN A 499 5.64 -9.61 0.93
N LEU A 500 5.12 -9.64 -0.30
CA LEU A 500 4.33 -8.56 -0.88
C LEU A 500 2.84 -8.71 -0.55
N ILE A 501 2.33 -9.94 -0.42
CA ILE A 501 0.91 -10.21 -0.15
C ILE A 501 0.38 -9.46 1.08
N PRO A 502 0.99 -9.57 2.29
CA PRO A 502 0.47 -8.87 3.47
C PRO A 502 0.45 -7.34 3.29
N PHE A 503 1.43 -6.79 2.56
CA PHE A 503 1.46 -5.36 2.25
C PHE A 503 0.32 -4.95 1.33
N VAL A 504 -0.01 -5.78 0.33
CA VAL A 504 -1.13 -5.51 -0.57
C VAL A 504 -2.47 -5.64 0.15
N GLU A 505 -2.60 -6.59 1.08
CA GLU A 505 -3.75 -6.70 1.98
C GLU A 505 -3.91 -5.45 2.84
N ASP A 506 -2.84 -4.96 3.47
CA ASP A 506 -2.86 -3.73 4.26
C ASP A 506 -3.30 -2.51 3.42
N VAL A 507 -2.77 -2.38 2.20
CA VAL A 507 -3.15 -1.30 1.26
C VAL A 507 -4.60 -1.44 0.84
N GLN A 508 -5.05 -2.65 0.55
CA GLN A 508 -6.45 -2.93 0.18
C GLN A 508 -7.39 -2.57 1.32
N ASP A 509 -7.09 -2.93 2.56
CA ASP A 509 -7.93 -2.62 3.71
C ASP A 509 -8.05 -1.10 3.92
N ILE A 510 -6.93 -0.38 3.84
CA ILE A 510 -6.92 1.08 3.97
C ILE A 510 -7.73 1.73 2.84
N VAL A 511 -7.51 1.33 1.59
CA VAL A 511 -8.15 1.97 0.43
C VAL A 511 -9.62 1.56 0.31
N CYS A 512 -9.90 0.27 0.40
CA CYS A 512 -11.20 -0.29 0.04
C CYS A 512 -12.18 -0.39 1.19
N ILE A 513 -11.70 -0.47 2.43
CA ILE A 513 -12.59 -0.47 3.60
C ILE A 513 -12.59 0.92 4.23
N GLU A 514 -11.43 1.40 4.67
CA GLU A 514 -11.39 2.63 5.46
C GLU A 514 -11.65 3.89 4.63
N ALA A 515 -10.97 4.06 3.50
CA ALA A 515 -11.10 5.28 2.70
C ALA A 515 -12.47 5.37 2.02
N VAL A 516 -12.98 4.28 1.43
CA VAL A 516 -14.35 4.22 0.84
C VAL A 516 -15.41 4.61 1.88
N THR A 517 -15.39 3.96 3.05
CA THR A 517 -16.42 4.23 4.08
C THR A 517 -16.29 5.64 4.65
N SER A 518 -15.07 6.16 4.79
CA SER A 518 -14.80 7.51 5.28
C SER A 518 -15.25 8.59 4.30
N LEU A 519 -15.02 8.39 3.00
CA LEU A 519 -15.46 9.31 1.96
C LEU A 519 -16.97 9.29 1.77
N ASP A 520 -17.64 8.13 1.86
CA ASP A 520 -19.11 8.06 1.84
C ASP A 520 -19.73 8.85 3.00
N LEU A 521 -19.15 8.75 4.20
CA LEU A 521 -19.51 9.56 5.37
C LEU A 521 -19.28 11.07 5.19
N MET A 522 -18.55 11.48 4.16
CA MET A 522 -18.35 12.87 3.80
C MET A 522 -19.28 13.30 2.65
N ILE A 523 -19.39 12.50 1.59
CA ILE A 523 -20.08 12.82 0.35
C ILE A 523 -21.60 12.82 0.52
N ALA A 524 -22.20 11.76 1.05
CA ALA A 524 -23.66 11.74 1.23
C ALA A 524 -24.15 12.84 2.19
N PRO A 525 -23.50 13.07 3.34
CA PRO A 525 -23.83 14.20 4.20
C PRO A 525 -23.64 15.57 3.53
N THR A 526 -22.59 15.82 2.76
CA THR A 526 -22.40 17.13 2.11
C THR A 526 -23.51 17.46 1.10
N ALA A 527 -24.01 16.48 0.34
CA ALA A 527 -25.19 16.65 -0.53
C ALA A 527 -26.47 16.96 0.28
N ILE A 528 -26.74 16.17 1.32
CA ILE A 528 -27.90 16.41 2.20
C ILE A 528 -27.79 17.80 2.84
N PHE A 529 -26.57 18.23 3.21
CA PHE A 529 -26.35 19.54 3.79
C PHE A 529 -26.69 20.66 2.80
N ALA A 530 -26.28 20.54 1.54
CA ALA A 530 -26.64 21.50 0.48
C ALA A 530 -28.16 21.61 0.28
N ILE A 531 -28.89 20.48 0.34
CA ILE A 531 -30.36 20.45 0.26
C ILE A 531 -30.99 21.16 1.46
N LEU A 532 -30.52 20.87 2.67
CA LEU A 532 -31.01 21.51 3.89
C LEU A 532 -30.72 23.02 3.90
N LEU A 533 -29.52 23.43 3.46
CA LEU A 533 -29.17 24.85 3.32
C LEU A 533 -30.05 25.55 2.28
N THR A 534 -30.45 24.86 1.21
CA THR A 534 -31.42 25.40 0.23
C THR A 534 -32.77 25.69 0.89
N GLY A 535 -33.29 24.74 1.68
CA GLY A 535 -34.50 24.95 2.47
C GLY A 535 -34.38 26.10 3.48
N LEU A 536 -33.24 26.20 4.18
CA LEU A 536 -32.94 27.32 5.08
C LEU A 536 -32.84 28.65 4.35
N GLY A 537 -32.23 28.69 3.16
CA GLY A 537 -32.16 29.87 2.31
C GLY A 537 -33.56 30.38 1.97
N ILE A 538 -34.45 29.50 1.48
CA ILE A 538 -35.85 29.84 1.18
C ILE A 538 -36.55 30.37 2.45
N MET A 539 -36.39 29.69 3.59
CA MET A 539 -36.99 30.12 4.84
C MET A 539 -36.44 31.44 5.37
N GLY A 540 -35.15 31.72 5.18
CA GLY A 540 -34.54 33.00 5.53
C GLY A 540 -35.08 34.14 4.68
N ILE A 541 -35.29 33.89 3.38
CA ILE A 541 -35.92 34.87 2.48
C ILE A 541 -37.36 35.17 2.94
N LEU A 542 -38.13 34.14 3.29
CA LEU A 542 -39.48 34.32 3.84
C LEU A 542 -39.48 35.00 5.22
N GLY A 543 -38.53 34.62 6.08
CA GLY A 543 -38.31 35.13 7.42
C GLY A 543 -37.92 36.61 7.43
N SER A 544 -37.19 37.08 6.41
CA SER A 544 -36.77 38.48 6.28
C SER A 544 -37.93 39.49 6.31
N LYS A 545 -39.16 39.05 5.98
CA LYS A 545 -40.39 39.85 6.12
C LYS A 545 -41.26 39.40 7.30
N ARG A 546 -41.34 38.08 7.54
CA ARG A 546 -42.28 37.47 8.50
C ARG A 546 -41.80 37.50 9.95
N PHE A 547 -40.48 37.57 10.18
CA PHE A 547 -39.89 37.70 11.51
C PHE A 547 -39.88 39.15 11.97
N ASN A 548 -41.00 39.85 11.85
CA ASN A 548 -41.17 41.18 12.41
C ASN A 548 -42.41 41.18 13.29
N GLY A 549 -42.21 41.29 14.60
CA GLY A 549 -43.31 41.28 15.57
C GLY A 549 -44.38 42.33 15.30
N LYS A 550 -44.03 43.45 14.66
CA LYS A 550 -44.97 44.53 14.29
C LYS A 550 -46.00 44.13 13.23
N PHE A 551 -45.73 43.08 12.44
CA PHE A 551 -46.58 42.64 11.32
C PHE A 551 -47.27 41.30 11.58
N VAL A 552 -47.20 40.80 12.81
CA VAL A 552 -47.91 39.60 13.24
C VAL A 552 -49.22 40.05 13.89
N SER A 553 -50.33 39.92 13.16
CA SER A 553 -51.65 40.29 13.69
C SER A 553 -52.04 39.30 14.78
N SER A 554 -52.02 39.71 16.05
CA SER A 554 -52.77 38.99 17.06
C SER A 554 -54.24 39.30 16.81
N ARG A 555 -54.95 38.43 16.08
CA ARG A 555 -56.38 38.28 16.34
C ARG A 555 -56.48 37.75 17.78
N ARG A 556 -56.40 38.66 18.76
CA ARG A 556 -57.19 38.49 19.97
C ARG A 556 -58.60 38.77 19.49
N GLU A 557 -59.27 37.69 19.15
CA GLU A 557 -60.71 37.68 19.01
C GLU A 557 -61.27 38.38 20.26
N SER A 558 -61.86 39.55 20.05
CA SER A 558 -63.06 39.92 20.77
C SER A 558 -64.09 38.82 20.51
N ALA A 559 -64.01 37.78 21.32
CA ALA A 559 -65.01 36.75 21.55
C ALA A 559 -65.30 36.75 23.04
#